data_AF-A0A9R0R4Z3-F1
#
_entry.id   AF-A0A9R0R4Z3-F1
#
_cell.length_a   1.000
_cell.length_b   1.000
_cell.length_c   1.000
_cell.angle_alpha   90.00
_cell.angle_beta   90.00
_cell.angle_gamma   90.00
#
_symmetry.space_group_name_H-M   'P 1'
#
loop_
_entity.id
_entity.type
_entity.pdbx_description
1 polymer ?
#
loop_
_entity_poly.entity_id
_entity_poly.type
_entity_poly.pdbx_seq_one_letter_code
_entity_poly.pdbx_strand_id
1 'polypeptide(L)'
;MGLFGSSAKVYRPAPEVDLGPGSAELYISPNVKAPRVAGMLVKIFVWVLEMPVVGWVLLHILKKDNLINKLVSEAEIPEPPLFTSTHRWEDTPEQNVSLTKPGLSPAERVREAVDCLPARLESTLAADAPPSSSLKRWTIMDFSRAYSSGETTPVQVAKRFLAAVKESSGPTMNMAFFISCNPEDVLKQAEESTLRYQTGTPLSVMDGVLVAVKDEIDCLPYPTTGGTRWLGKARPCEADAACVAQLRACGAVLAGKTNMHELGAGTSGINPHHGSARNPYNVGKVAGGSSSGSAAVVCAGLCPVALGVDGGGSVRMPAALCGVVGFKPTAGRLSNAGVLPLNWTVGMAGILAGTVEDAVVALLGHC
;
A
#
# COMPACT_ATOMS: atom_id res chain seq x y z
N MET A 1 -28.20 34.49 12.48
CA MET A 1 -28.60 35.33 11.34
C MET A 1 -27.49 36.33 11.06
N GLY A 2 -26.93 36.28 9.85
CA GLY A 2 -26.19 37.39 9.23
C GLY A 2 -24.75 37.65 9.70
N LEU A 3 -23.78 37.29 8.86
CA LEU A 3 -22.77 38.26 8.39
C LEU A 3 -22.06 37.86 7.08
N PHE A 4 -22.13 36.61 6.61
CA PHE A 4 -21.71 36.24 5.23
C PHE A 4 -22.47 35.01 4.70
N GLY A 5 -23.80 35.06 4.62
CA GLY A 5 -24.59 33.96 4.07
C GLY A 5 -24.52 33.93 2.56
N SER A 6 -23.79 32.97 1.99
CA SER A 6 -24.06 32.52 0.61
C SER A 6 -25.41 31.80 0.57
N SER A 7 -26.16 31.94 -0.52
CA SER A 7 -27.29 31.05 -0.76
C SER A 7 -26.79 29.60 -0.80
N ALA A 8 -27.47 28.71 -0.08
CA ALA A 8 -27.20 27.28 -0.11
C ALA A 8 -27.09 26.78 -1.55
N LYS A 9 -26.14 25.88 -1.81
CA LYS A 9 -26.04 25.28 -3.15
C LYS A 9 -27.01 24.11 -3.20
N VAL A 10 -28.12 24.29 -3.93
CA VAL A 10 -29.08 23.23 -4.20
C VAL A 10 -28.56 22.40 -5.37
N TYR A 11 -28.29 21.12 -5.12
CA TYR A 11 -27.87 20.19 -6.16
C TYR A 11 -29.10 19.62 -6.88
N ARG A 12 -28.98 19.47 -8.20
CA ARG A 12 -29.93 18.67 -8.97
C ARG A 12 -29.77 17.21 -8.60
N PRO A 13 -30.87 16.44 -8.50
CA PRO A 13 -30.78 15.00 -8.34
C PRO A 13 -29.88 14.37 -9.41
N ALA A 14 -29.02 13.43 -9.02
CA ALA A 14 -28.06 12.78 -9.91
C ALA A 14 -28.70 12.19 -11.19
N PRO A 15 -29.90 11.57 -11.16
CA PRO A 15 -30.57 11.05 -12.36
C PRO A 15 -31.03 12.13 -13.35
N GLU A 16 -31.11 13.39 -12.94
CA GLU A 16 -31.59 14.51 -13.77
C GLU A 16 -30.43 15.27 -14.44
N VAL A 17 -29.18 14.88 -14.17
CA VAL A 17 -28.00 15.52 -14.76
C VAL A 17 -27.80 15.01 -16.19
N ASP A 18 -27.81 15.92 -17.16
CA ASP A 18 -27.49 15.62 -18.56
C ASP A 18 -25.97 15.43 -18.71
N LEU A 19 -25.54 14.24 -19.14
CA LEU A 19 -24.14 13.92 -19.45
C LEU A 19 -23.91 13.73 -20.95
N GLY A 20 -24.86 14.15 -21.79
CA GLY A 20 -24.77 14.07 -23.23
C GLY A 20 -23.78 15.07 -23.84
N PRO A 21 -23.50 14.96 -25.16
CA PRO A 21 -22.54 15.82 -25.85
C PRO A 21 -22.84 17.32 -25.81
N GLY A 22 -24.10 17.72 -25.58
CA GLY A 22 -24.54 19.11 -25.45
C GLY A 22 -24.66 19.59 -24.00
N SER A 23 -24.20 18.80 -23.03
CA SER A 23 -24.31 19.12 -21.61
C SER A 23 -23.61 20.44 -21.27
N ALA A 24 -24.23 21.20 -20.37
CA ALA A 24 -23.63 22.38 -19.75
C ALA A 24 -22.79 22.03 -18.51
N GLU A 25 -22.64 20.75 -18.17
CA GLU A 25 -21.80 20.32 -17.05
C GLU A 25 -20.32 20.60 -17.36
N LEU A 26 -19.66 21.29 -16.44
CA LEU A 26 -18.27 21.72 -16.58
C LEU A 26 -17.36 20.89 -15.69
N TYR A 27 -16.17 20.56 -16.21
CA TYR A 27 -15.11 20.02 -15.38
C TYR A 27 -14.64 21.09 -14.38
N ILE A 28 -14.92 20.87 -13.09
CA ILE A 28 -14.46 21.75 -12.03
C ILE A 28 -13.03 21.35 -11.66
N SER A 29 -12.07 22.16 -12.06
CA SER A 29 -10.67 21.97 -11.65
C SER A 29 -10.51 22.27 -10.15
N PRO A 30 -9.90 21.36 -9.36
CA PRO A 30 -9.64 21.62 -7.97
C PRO A 30 -8.62 22.76 -7.82
N ASN A 31 -9.00 23.81 -7.10
CA ASN A 31 -8.11 24.91 -6.73
C ASN A 31 -7.97 24.95 -5.22
N VAL A 32 -7.19 24.00 -4.69
CA VAL A 32 -6.95 23.90 -3.25
C VAL A 32 -5.93 24.97 -2.83
N LYS A 33 -6.35 25.87 -1.96
CA LYS A 33 -5.53 26.95 -1.40
C LYS A 33 -5.17 26.62 0.03
N ALA A 34 -3.87 26.49 0.29
CA ALA A 34 -3.33 26.28 1.63
C ALA A 34 -1.94 26.91 1.74
N PRO A 35 -1.55 27.40 2.93
CA PRO A 35 -0.20 27.89 3.15
C PRO A 35 0.80 26.73 3.08
N ARG A 36 1.94 26.94 2.41
CA ARG A 36 3.07 26.01 2.42
C ARG A 36 4.06 26.42 3.52
N VAL A 37 4.05 25.70 4.64
CA VAL A 37 4.90 25.97 5.81
C VAL A 37 5.80 24.79 6.14
N ALA A 38 6.99 25.06 6.68
CA ALA A 38 7.95 24.04 7.09
C ALA A 38 8.79 24.54 8.29
N GLY A 39 9.48 23.62 8.98
CA GLY A 39 10.40 23.95 10.07
C GLY A 39 9.71 24.58 11.29
N MET A 40 10.20 25.72 11.76
CA MET A 40 9.58 26.42 12.90
C MET A 40 8.20 26.99 12.55
N LEU A 41 8.00 27.41 11.30
CA LEU A 41 6.74 28.04 10.88
C LEU A 41 5.56 27.07 10.93
N VAL A 42 5.76 25.79 10.62
CA VAL A 42 4.68 24.80 10.76
C VAL A 42 4.32 24.56 12.22
N LYS A 43 5.28 24.62 13.15
CA LYS A 43 4.99 24.49 14.59
C LYS A 43 4.15 25.65 15.11
N ILE A 44 4.51 26.88 14.71
CA ILE A 44 3.72 28.09 15.05
C ILE A 44 2.32 27.99 14.44
N PHE A 45 2.22 27.60 13.17
CA PHE A 45 0.95 27.47 12.47
C PHE A 45 0.03 26.44 13.15
N VAL A 46 0.55 25.27 13.53
CA VAL A 46 -0.21 24.25 14.27
C VAL A 46 -0.64 24.78 15.63
N TRP A 47 0.25 25.43 16.39
CA TRP A 47 -0.10 26.02 17.68
C TRP A 47 -1.25 27.03 17.56
N VAL A 48 -1.23 27.89 16.53
CA VAL A 48 -2.33 28.82 16.23
C VAL A 48 -3.62 28.09 15.84
N LEU A 49 -3.54 27.03 15.04
CA LEU A 49 -4.70 26.21 14.65
C LEU A 49 -5.36 25.52 15.85
N GLU A 50 -4.59 25.18 16.89
CA GLU A 50 -5.09 24.52 18.11
C GLU A 50 -5.65 25.53 19.13
N MET A 51 -5.49 26.84 18.92
CA MET A 51 -6.07 27.86 19.80
C MET A 51 -7.61 27.85 19.71
N PRO A 52 -8.36 27.83 20.84
CA PRO A 52 -9.81 27.64 20.82
C PRO A 52 -10.59 28.64 19.95
N VAL A 53 -10.22 29.92 19.98
CA VAL A 53 -10.92 30.97 19.23
C VAL A 53 -10.26 31.23 17.88
N VAL A 54 -8.94 31.47 17.88
CA VAL A 54 -8.19 31.83 16.67
C VAL A 54 -8.15 30.67 15.67
N GLY A 55 -7.93 29.44 16.15
CA GLY A 55 -7.92 28.24 15.33
C GLY A 55 -9.26 27.97 14.65
N TRP A 56 -10.38 28.20 15.36
CA TRP A 56 -11.72 28.10 14.78
C TRP A 56 -11.94 29.09 13.64
N VAL A 57 -11.56 30.37 13.83
CA VAL A 57 -11.65 31.39 12.78
C VAL A 57 -10.79 31.02 11.58
N LEU A 58 -9.56 30.59 11.82
CA LEU A 58 -8.64 30.18 10.76
C LEU A 58 -9.15 28.97 9.97
N LEU A 59 -9.68 27.95 10.65
CA LEU A 59 -10.31 26.79 9.99
C LEU A 59 -11.52 27.19 9.17
N HIS A 60 -12.34 28.13 9.65
CA HIS A 60 -13.46 28.65 8.88
C HIS A 60 -13.00 29.33 7.59
N ILE A 61 -11.94 30.15 7.64
CA ILE A 61 -11.33 30.78 6.45
C ILE A 61 -10.82 29.72 5.48
N LEU A 62 -10.03 28.74 5.95
CA LEU A 62 -9.50 27.68 5.11
C LEU A 62 -10.62 26.87 4.43
N LYS A 63 -11.68 26.52 5.16
CA LYS A 63 -12.84 25.81 4.59
C LYS A 63 -13.58 26.66 3.55
N LYS A 64 -13.76 27.96 3.82
CA LYS A 64 -14.43 28.90 2.92
C LYS A 64 -13.64 29.09 1.61
N ASP A 65 -12.33 29.30 1.71
CA ASP A 65 -11.44 29.52 0.55
C ASP A 65 -11.35 28.29 -0.36
N ASN A 66 -11.54 27.10 0.22
CA ASN A 66 -11.57 25.81 -0.48
C ASN A 66 -13.00 25.34 -0.79
N LEU A 67 -14.00 26.22 -0.66
CA LEU A 67 -15.41 25.97 -0.97
C LEU A 67 -16.07 24.83 -0.20
N ILE A 68 -15.47 24.33 0.88
CA ILE A 68 -16.01 23.22 1.68
C ILE A 68 -17.37 23.58 2.27
N ASN A 69 -17.53 24.80 2.79
CA ASN A 69 -18.82 25.23 3.34
C ASN A 69 -19.91 25.21 2.25
N LYS A 70 -19.60 25.72 1.05
CA LYS A 70 -20.56 25.78 -0.07
C LYS A 70 -20.88 24.41 -0.66
N LEU A 71 -19.90 23.52 -0.76
CA LEU A 71 -20.03 22.24 -1.44
C LEU A 71 -20.49 21.11 -0.52
N VAL A 72 -20.32 21.27 0.81
CA VAL A 72 -20.61 20.22 1.80
C VAL A 72 -21.54 20.74 2.89
N SER A 73 -21.18 21.81 3.61
CA SER A 73 -21.91 22.22 4.82
C SER A 73 -23.24 22.93 4.55
N GLU A 74 -23.32 23.68 3.46
CA GLU A 74 -24.47 24.48 3.01
C GLU A 74 -25.08 23.88 1.72
N ALA A 75 -24.76 22.62 1.42
CA ALA A 75 -25.29 21.93 0.26
C ALA A 75 -26.63 21.27 0.60
N GLU A 76 -27.64 21.50 -0.23
CA GLU A 76 -28.85 20.69 -0.23
C GLU A 76 -28.66 19.55 -1.24
N ILE A 77 -28.51 18.33 -0.71
CA ILE A 77 -28.29 17.11 -1.48
C ILE A 77 -29.57 16.26 -1.33
N PRO A 78 -30.33 16.05 -2.42
CA PRO A 78 -31.61 15.33 -2.35
C PRO A 78 -31.42 13.82 -2.14
N GLU A 79 -30.25 13.28 -2.47
CA GLU A 79 -29.95 11.85 -2.26
C GLU A 79 -29.80 11.48 -0.78
N PRO A 80 -30.30 10.30 -0.37
CA PRO A 80 -30.03 9.77 0.96
C PRO A 80 -28.54 9.42 1.13
N PRO A 81 -28.02 9.44 2.37
CA PRO A 81 -26.61 9.13 2.62
C PRO A 81 -26.30 7.65 2.33
N LEU A 82 -25.17 7.42 1.65
CA LEU A 82 -24.59 6.10 1.45
C LEU A 82 -23.35 5.95 2.34
N PHE A 83 -23.47 5.17 3.42
CA PHE A 83 -22.41 5.06 4.45
C PHE A 83 -21.28 4.09 4.06
N THR A 84 -21.59 3.05 3.29
CA THR A 84 -20.62 2.06 2.80
C THR A 84 -20.85 1.84 1.31
N SER A 85 -19.81 1.36 0.61
CA SER A 85 -19.94 1.05 -0.81
C SER A 85 -20.99 -0.05 -1.00
N THR A 86 -22.10 0.27 -1.67
CA THR A 86 -23.09 -0.71 -2.10
C THR A 86 -22.95 -0.90 -3.61
N HIS A 87 -22.74 -2.14 -4.03
CA HIS A 87 -22.70 -2.48 -5.44
C HIS A 87 -24.03 -3.14 -5.78
N ARG A 88 -24.82 -2.53 -6.67
CA ARG A 88 -25.86 -3.28 -7.38
C ARG A 88 -25.12 -4.23 -8.30
N TRP A 89 -25.14 -5.51 -7.96
CA TRP A 89 -24.53 -6.56 -8.75
C TRP A 89 -25.56 -7.07 -9.75
N GLU A 90 -25.27 -6.89 -11.04
CA GLU A 90 -25.86 -7.70 -12.10
C GLU A 90 -24.80 -8.71 -12.53
N ASP A 91 -25.18 -9.99 -12.61
CA ASP A 91 -24.30 -11.11 -12.97
C ASP A 91 -23.86 -10.96 -14.43
N THR A 92 -22.92 -10.06 -14.68
CA THR A 92 -22.26 -9.91 -15.97
C THR A 92 -20.99 -10.75 -15.89
N PRO A 93 -20.99 -11.99 -16.42
CA PRO A 93 -19.82 -12.84 -16.32
C PRO A 93 -18.66 -12.18 -17.06
N GLU A 94 -17.57 -11.95 -16.33
CA GLU A 94 -16.31 -11.50 -16.93
C GLU A 94 -15.86 -12.53 -17.97
N GLN A 95 -15.39 -12.06 -19.13
CA GLN A 95 -14.95 -12.94 -20.21
C GLN A 95 -13.49 -13.33 -20.01
N ASN A 96 -13.15 -14.58 -20.35
CA ASN A 96 -11.80 -15.12 -20.29
C ASN A 96 -11.16 -15.06 -18.88
N VAL A 97 -11.97 -15.27 -17.84
CA VAL A 97 -11.50 -15.39 -16.45
C VAL A 97 -11.57 -16.83 -15.97
N SER A 98 -10.64 -17.21 -15.10
CA SER A 98 -10.72 -18.43 -14.31
C SER A 98 -11.32 -18.09 -12.95
N LEU A 99 -12.43 -18.75 -12.60
CA LEU A 99 -13.05 -18.58 -11.29
C LEU A 99 -12.32 -19.47 -10.29
N THR A 100 -11.79 -18.86 -9.23
CA THR A 100 -11.15 -19.58 -8.15
C THR A 100 -12.15 -20.46 -7.41
N LYS A 101 -11.73 -21.66 -7.03
CA LYS A 101 -12.64 -22.58 -6.33
C LYS A 101 -12.87 -22.11 -4.89
N PRO A 102 -14.09 -22.24 -4.36
CA PRO A 102 -14.36 -21.90 -2.97
C PRO A 102 -13.65 -22.88 -2.02
N GLY A 103 -13.22 -22.39 -0.86
CA GLY A 103 -12.67 -23.22 0.22
C GLY A 103 -11.22 -23.69 0.04
N LEU A 104 -10.53 -23.25 -1.01
CA LEU A 104 -9.10 -23.53 -1.18
C LEU A 104 -8.27 -22.93 -0.05
N SER A 105 -7.20 -23.62 0.34
CA SER A 105 -6.16 -23.06 1.20
C SER A 105 -5.38 -21.94 0.49
N PRO A 106 -4.73 -21.02 1.24
CA PRO A 106 -3.90 -19.98 0.64
C PRO A 106 -2.84 -20.52 -0.36
N ALA A 107 -2.18 -21.64 -0.05
CA ALA A 107 -1.21 -22.25 -0.95
C ALA A 107 -1.83 -22.79 -2.25
N GLU A 108 -3.05 -23.34 -2.19
CA GLU A 108 -3.77 -23.80 -3.38
C GLU A 108 -4.25 -22.63 -4.25
N ARG A 109 -4.69 -21.52 -3.65
CA ARG A 109 -5.04 -20.30 -4.41
C ARG A 109 -3.83 -19.69 -5.09
N VAL A 110 -2.67 -19.69 -4.41
CA VAL A 110 -1.40 -19.30 -5.02
C VAL A 110 -1.06 -20.21 -6.22
N ARG A 111 -1.33 -21.51 -6.13
CA ARG A 111 -1.14 -22.43 -7.26
C ARG A 111 -2.07 -22.08 -8.43
N GLU A 112 -3.36 -21.87 -8.18
CA GLU A 112 -4.30 -21.44 -9.23
C GLU A 112 -3.87 -20.10 -9.88
N ALA A 113 -3.30 -19.18 -9.09
CA ALA A 113 -2.73 -17.94 -9.59
C ALA A 113 -1.61 -18.20 -10.60
N VAL A 114 -0.68 -19.09 -10.24
CA VAL A 114 0.48 -19.46 -11.06
C VAL A 114 0.05 -20.18 -12.33
N ASP A 115 -0.96 -21.04 -12.26
CA ASP A 115 -1.50 -21.76 -13.42
C ASP A 115 -2.15 -20.81 -14.44
N CYS A 116 -2.56 -19.61 -14.01
CA CYS A 116 -3.07 -18.55 -14.89
C CYS A 116 -1.98 -17.70 -15.53
N LEU A 117 -0.72 -17.82 -15.09
CA LEU A 117 0.39 -17.06 -15.66
C LEU A 117 0.81 -17.66 -17.00
N PRO A 118 1.21 -16.83 -17.98
CA PRO A 118 1.72 -17.34 -19.23
C PRO A 118 2.97 -18.17 -18.95
N ALA A 119 3.08 -19.35 -19.58
CA ALA A 119 4.34 -20.09 -19.62
C ALA A 119 5.40 -19.13 -20.16
N ARG A 120 6.38 -18.83 -19.29
CA ARG A 120 7.35 -17.74 -19.45
C ARG A 120 7.71 -17.53 -20.91
N LEU A 121 7.36 -16.36 -21.46
CA LEU A 121 7.58 -15.95 -22.84
C LEU A 121 9.08 -15.72 -23.15
N GLU A 122 9.97 -16.50 -22.53
CA GLU A 122 11.40 -16.47 -22.76
C GLU A 122 11.82 -17.28 -23.99
N SER A 123 10.99 -18.19 -24.50
CA SER A 123 11.35 -18.99 -25.67
C SER A 123 11.04 -18.35 -27.03
N THR A 124 10.19 -17.33 -27.10
CA THR A 124 9.72 -16.78 -28.40
C THR A 124 10.20 -15.36 -28.73
N LEU A 125 10.68 -14.58 -27.76
CA LEU A 125 11.28 -13.25 -28.02
C LEU A 125 12.81 -13.22 -27.89
N ALA A 126 13.43 -14.23 -27.29
CA ALA A 126 14.88 -14.27 -27.06
C ALA A 126 15.69 -14.86 -28.23
N ALA A 127 15.04 -15.51 -29.20
CA ALA A 127 15.74 -16.13 -30.32
C ALA A 127 16.30 -15.10 -31.33
N ASP A 128 15.65 -13.94 -31.48
CA ASP A 128 16.00 -12.95 -32.52
C ASP A 128 16.30 -11.53 -31.98
N ALA A 129 16.18 -11.29 -30.67
CA ALA A 129 16.53 -9.99 -30.09
C ALA A 129 18.00 -9.97 -29.62
N PRO A 130 18.82 -8.96 -29.98
CA PRO A 130 20.13 -8.78 -29.36
C PRO A 130 19.96 -8.69 -27.84
N PRO A 131 20.96 -9.07 -27.02
CA PRO A 131 20.88 -8.99 -25.57
C PRO A 131 20.65 -7.53 -25.14
N SER A 132 19.38 -7.16 -25.07
CA SER A 132 18.92 -5.93 -24.46
C SER A 132 19.22 -6.10 -22.99
N SER A 133 20.29 -5.42 -22.54
CA SER A 133 20.69 -5.25 -21.14
C SER A 133 19.66 -4.42 -20.37
N SER A 134 18.38 -4.72 -20.54
CA SER A 134 17.28 -4.13 -19.80
C SER A 134 17.32 -4.67 -18.38
N LEU A 135 17.28 -3.75 -17.42
CA LEU A 135 17.24 -4.09 -16.00
C LEU A 135 15.92 -4.80 -15.73
N LYS A 136 15.96 -6.11 -15.45
CA LYS A 136 14.81 -6.92 -15.06
C LYS A 136 14.75 -7.05 -13.54
N ARG A 137 13.56 -6.92 -12.97
CA ARG A 137 13.32 -7.21 -11.55
C ARG A 137 13.19 -8.71 -11.35
N TRP A 138 13.69 -9.20 -10.23
CA TRP A 138 13.50 -10.59 -9.80
C TRP A 138 12.05 -10.79 -9.35
N THR A 139 11.38 -11.80 -9.91
CA THR A 139 9.99 -12.17 -9.60
C THR A 139 9.92 -13.20 -8.48
N ILE A 140 8.73 -13.39 -7.91
CA ILE A 140 8.42 -14.49 -6.98
C ILE A 140 8.83 -15.84 -7.59
N MET A 141 8.53 -16.05 -8.87
CA MET A 141 8.84 -17.29 -9.57
C MET A 141 10.34 -17.49 -9.77
N ASP A 142 11.12 -16.41 -9.98
CA ASP A 142 12.57 -16.51 -10.05
C ASP A 142 13.18 -16.95 -8.72
N PHE A 143 12.72 -16.38 -7.59
CA PHE A 143 13.15 -16.80 -6.25
C PHE A 143 12.78 -18.26 -5.98
N SER A 144 11.53 -18.64 -6.20
CA SER A 144 11.07 -20.03 -5.98
C SER A 144 11.86 -21.04 -6.82
N ARG A 145 12.19 -20.70 -8.07
CA ARG A 145 13.03 -21.54 -8.94
C ARG A 145 14.46 -21.65 -8.41
N ALA A 146 15.09 -20.53 -8.04
CA ALA A 146 16.46 -20.51 -7.53
C ALA A 146 16.60 -21.27 -6.21
N TYR A 147 15.56 -21.27 -5.37
CA TYR A 147 15.50 -22.09 -4.16
C TYR A 147 15.31 -23.57 -4.48
N SER A 148 14.42 -23.90 -5.42
CA SER A 148 14.14 -25.28 -5.82
C SER A 148 15.32 -25.95 -6.52
N SER A 149 16.11 -25.19 -7.30
CA SER A 149 17.31 -25.68 -7.99
C SER A 149 18.54 -25.77 -7.08
N GLY A 150 18.49 -25.17 -5.88
CA GLY A 150 19.63 -25.05 -4.99
C GLY A 150 20.68 -24.01 -5.43
N GLU A 151 20.37 -23.16 -6.42
CA GLU A 151 21.24 -22.04 -6.83
C GLU A 151 21.47 -21.07 -5.67
N THR A 152 20.43 -20.84 -4.88
CA THR A 152 20.52 -20.11 -3.62
C THR A 152 19.52 -20.65 -2.60
N THR A 153 19.51 -20.09 -1.39
CA THR A 153 18.60 -20.48 -0.31
C THR A 153 17.90 -19.25 0.26
N PRO A 154 16.70 -19.41 0.85
CA PRO A 154 16.03 -18.33 1.57
C PRO A 154 16.93 -17.66 2.62
N VAL A 155 17.76 -18.42 3.35
CA VAL A 155 18.72 -17.86 4.32
C VAL A 155 19.77 -16.97 3.66
N GLN A 156 20.33 -17.36 2.53
CA GLN A 156 21.32 -16.53 1.80
C GLN A 156 20.69 -15.23 1.31
N VAL A 157 19.47 -15.31 0.76
CA VAL A 157 18.71 -14.13 0.33
C VAL A 157 18.38 -13.22 1.51
N ALA A 158 17.91 -13.77 2.64
CA ALA A 158 17.61 -13.02 3.86
C ALA A 158 18.84 -12.30 4.42
N LYS A 159 20.01 -12.96 4.47
CA LYS A 159 21.27 -12.33 4.90
C LYS A 159 21.65 -11.15 4.00
N ARG A 160 21.51 -11.31 2.68
CA ARG A 160 21.80 -10.23 1.72
C ARG A 160 20.80 -9.07 1.84
N PHE A 161 19.53 -9.38 2.02
CA PHE A 161 18.48 -8.40 2.28
C PHE A 161 18.79 -7.57 3.53
N LEU A 162 19.08 -8.22 4.68
CA LEU A 162 19.40 -7.53 5.92
C LEU A 162 20.64 -6.64 5.81
N ALA A 163 21.66 -7.09 5.08
CA ALA A 163 22.84 -6.28 4.79
C ALA A 163 22.48 -5.02 3.98
N ALA A 164 21.66 -5.16 2.93
CA ALA A 164 21.21 -4.06 2.10
C ALA A 164 20.29 -3.08 2.86
N VAL A 165 19.40 -3.58 3.74
CA VAL A 165 18.57 -2.72 4.62
C VAL A 165 19.46 -1.89 5.54
N LYS A 166 20.48 -2.52 6.16
CA LYS A 166 21.45 -1.82 7.01
C LYS A 166 22.22 -0.75 6.25
N GLU A 167 22.70 -1.06 5.05
CA GLU A 167 23.44 -0.13 4.19
C GLU A 167 22.56 1.06 3.77
N SER A 168 21.33 0.79 3.31
CA SER A 168 20.36 1.81 2.88
C SER A 168 19.95 2.77 4.00
N SER A 169 20.00 2.32 5.25
CA SER A 169 19.67 3.11 6.44
C SER A 169 20.87 3.91 6.97
N GLY A 170 22.06 3.72 6.39
CA GLY A 170 23.26 4.46 6.75
C GLY A 170 23.15 5.96 6.43
N PRO A 171 24.04 6.79 7.03
CA PRO A 171 23.98 8.25 6.90
C PRO A 171 24.17 8.76 5.47
N THR A 172 24.73 7.95 4.58
CA THR A 172 24.97 8.29 3.17
C THR A 172 23.70 8.28 2.34
N MET A 173 22.86 7.23 2.47
CA MET A 173 21.64 7.09 1.69
C MET A 173 20.39 7.54 2.45
N ASN A 174 20.31 7.24 3.75
CA ASN A 174 19.20 7.60 4.63
C ASN A 174 17.81 7.28 4.03
N MET A 175 17.67 6.06 3.49
CA MET A 175 16.48 5.66 2.73
C MET A 175 15.25 5.41 3.60
N ALA A 176 15.43 5.09 4.88
CA ALA A 176 14.36 4.90 5.88
C ALA A 176 13.20 3.99 5.41
N PHE A 177 13.51 2.83 4.80
CA PHE A 177 12.49 1.90 4.27
C PHE A 177 11.63 1.25 5.36
N PHE A 178 12.21 0.94 6.51
CA PHE A 178 11.57 0.22 7.61
C PHE A 178 11.54 1.05 8.90
N ILE A 179 10.46 0.90 9.68
CA ILE A 179 10.37 1.35 11.08
C ILE A 179 10.90 0.24 11.99
N SER A 180 10.58 -1.01 11.68
CA SER A 180 11.05 -2.18 12.42
C SER A 180 11.37 -3.33 11.48
N CYS A 181 12.55 -3.91 11.62
CA CYS A 181 13.02 -5.07 10.86
C CYS A 181 13.97 -5.82 11.78
N ASN A 182 13.56 -6.98 12.31
CA ASN A 182 14.35 -7.73 13.28
C ASN A 182 15.17 -8.81 12.53
N PRO A 183 16.51 -8.69 12.50
CA PRO A 183 17.36 -9.66 11.82
C PRO A 183 17.16 -11.10 12.29
N GLU A 184 16.95 -11.31 13.59
CA GLU A 184 16.80 -12.66 14.17
C GLU A 184 15.50 -13.31 13.70
N ASP A 185 14.40 -12.56 13.70
CA ASP A 185 13.10 -13.03 13.24
C ASP A 185 13.09 -13.34 11.73
N VAL A 186 13.67 -12.45 10.92
CA VAL A 186 13.79 -12.65 9.46
C VAL A 186 14.66 -13.87 9.15
N LEU A 187 15.78 -14.05 9.85
CA LEU A 187 16.65 -15.22 9.66
C LEU A 187 15.98 -16.51 10.10
N LYS A 188 15.29 -16.51 11.25
CA LYS A 188 14.54 -17.67 11.73
C LYS A 188 13.50 -18.15 10.70
N GLN A 189 12.68 -17.23 10.19
CA GLN A 189 11.69 -17.56 9.15
C GLN A 189 12.35 -18.11 7.88
N ALA A 190 13.49 -17.54 7.48
CA ALA A 190 14.24 -17.99 6.32
C ALA A 190 14.91 -19.36 6.54
N GLU A 191 15.36 -19.68 7.75
CA GLU A 191 15.91 -21.00 8.12
C GLU A 191 14.83 -22.08 8.05
N GLU A 192 13.64 -21.81 8.58
CA GLU A 192 12.48 -22.70 8.48
C GLU A 192 12.09 -22.96 7.02
N SER A 193 12.11 -21.93 6.17
CA SER A 193 11.87 -22.07 4.73
C SER A 193 12.99 -22.86 4.03
N THR A 194 14.24 -22.58 4.36
CA THR A 194 15.39 -23.29 3.78
C THR A 194 15.33 -24.78 4.09
N LEU A 195 14.94 -25.16 5.32
CA LEU A 195 14.72 -26.55 5.69
C LEU A 195 13.65 -27.22 4.82
N ARG A 196 12.51 -26.53 4.58
CA ARG A 196 11.45 -27.05 3.71
C ARG A 196 11.91 -27.29 2.28
N TYR A 197 12.72 -26.40 1.70
CA TYR A 197 13.32 -26.64 0.38
C TYR A 197 14.31 -27.82 0.41
N GLN A 198 15.14 -27.94 1.45
CA GLN A 198 16.09 -29.06 1.59
C GLN A 198 15.38 -30.42 1.72
N THR A 199 14.21 -30.46 2.37
CA THR A 199 13.40 -31.68 2.52
C THR A 199 12.42 -31.91 1.37
N GLY A 200 12.41 -31.05 0.35
CA GLY A 200 11.51 -31.18 -0.81
C GLY A 200 10.03 -30.91 -0.49
N THR A 201 9.74 -30.14 0.56
CA THR A 201 8.38 -29.83 1.03
C THR A 201 8.11 -28.32 1.14
N PRO A 202 8.36 -27.49 0.11
CA PRO A 202 7.97 -26.08 0.13
C PRO A 202 6.44 -25.94 0.16
N LEU A 203 5.93 -24.93 0.87
CA LEU A 203 4.50 -24.72 1.07
C LEU A 203 3.79 -24.17 -0.17
N SER A 204 4.45 -23.27 -0.90
CA SER A 204 3.96 -22.68 -2.15
C SER A 204 5.11 -21.97 -2.89
N VAL A 205 4.83 -21.32 -4.02
CA VAL A 205 5.84 -20.47 -4.70
C VAL A 205 6.23 -19.22 -3.88
N MET A 206 5.44 -18.87 -2.86
CA MET A 206 5.77 -17.80 -1.92
C MET A 206 6.71 -18.27 -0.79
N ASP A 207 6.98 -19.58 -0.67
CA ASP A 207 7.81 -20.09 0.41
C ASP A 207 9.23 -19.53 0.28
N GLY A 208 9.70 -18.84 1.32
CA GLY A 208 11.02 -18.19 1.35
C GLY A 208 11.08 -16.82 0.68
N VAL A 209 9.98 -16.34 0.10
CA VAL A 209 9.92 -15.01 -0.53
C VAL A 209 9.76 -13.94 0.54
N LEU A 210 10.60 -12.91 0.49
CA LEU A 210 10.51 -11.75 1.36
C LEU A 210 9.28 -10.90 1.03
N VAL A 211 8.45 -10.61 2.03
CA VAL A 211 7.32 -9.68 1.92
C VAL A 211 7.41 -8.62 3.00
N ALA A 212 7.39 -7.35 2.59
CA ALA A 212 7.39 -6.24 3.53
C ALA A 212 5.97 -5.83 3.91
N VAL A 213 5.73 -5.44 5.17
CA VAL A 213 4.37 -5.18 5.68
C VAL A 213 4.25 -3.74 6.16
N LYS A 214 3.25 -2.99 5.69
CA LYS A 214 3.03 -1.61 6.17
C LYS A 214 2.76 -1.57 7.67
N ASP A 215 3.29 -0.54 8.35
CA ASP A 215 3.24 -0.45 9.81
C ASP A 215 1.83 -0.28 10.44
N GLU A 216 0.82 0.02 9.63
CA GLU A 216 -0.59 0.01 10.08
C GLU A 216 -1.29 -1.34 9.95
N ILE A 217 -0.57 -2.39 9.54
CA ILE A 217 -1.04 -3.77 9.43
C ILE A 217 -0.36 -4.60 10.54
N ASP A 218 -1.14 -5.36 11.28
CA ASP A 218 -0.67 -6.26 12.33
C ASP A 218 0.16 -7.41 11.75
N CYS A 219 1.34 -7.63 12.32
CA CYS A 219 2.31 -8.63 11.87
C CYS A 219 3.23 -8.99 13.04
N LEU A 220 3.04 -10.16 13.62
CA LEU A 220 3.89 -10.65 14.70
C LEU A 220 5.31 -10.95 14.19
N PRO A 221 6.35 -10.74 15.04
CA PRO A 221 6.29 -10.28 16.44
C PRO A 221 6.35 -8.74 16.61
N TYR A 222 6.15 -7.99 15.53
CA TYR A 222 6.37 -6.55 15.53
C TYR A 222 5.17 -5.77 16.11
N PRO A 223 5.42 -4.63 16.80
CA PRO A 223 4.33 -3.72 17.15
C PRO A 223 3.72 -3.06 15.90
N THR A 224 2.47 -2.63 16.02
CA THR A 224 1.77 -1.82 15.00
C THR A 224 1.69 -0.38 15.50
N THR A 225 2.47 0.52 14.90
CA THR A 225 2.58 1.91 15.39
C THR A 225 1.84 2.92 14.53
N GLY A 226 1.41 2.54 13.33
CA GLY A 226 0.81 3.47 12.37
C GLY A 226 1.75 4.62 12.00
N GLY A 227 3.07 4.42 12.06
CA GLY A 227 4.07 5.46 11.88
C GLY A 227 4.22 6.45 13.05
N THR A 228 3.52 6.22 14.18
CA THR A 228 3.62 7.05 15.40
C THR A 228 4.74 6.56 16.33
N ARG A 229 4.98 7.26 17.45
CA ARG A 229 5.89 6.79 18.52
C ARG A 229 5.17 6.14 19.72
N TRP A 230 3.85 6.21 19.77
CA TRP A 230 3.09 5.89 20.98
C TRP A 230 2.08 4.75 20.78
N LEU A 231 1.53 4.57 19.58
CA LEU A 231 0.41 3.66 19.37
C LEU A 231 0.76 2.20 19.68
N GLY A 232 1.98 1.75 19.36
CA GLY A 232 2.41 0.38 19.68
C GLY A 232 2.47 0.07 21.18
N LYS A 233 2.51 1.08 22.06
CA LYS A 233 2.40 0.91 23.51
C LYS A 233 0.94 0.90 23.98
N ALA A 234 0.07 1.62 23.28
CA ALA A 234 -1.35 1.75 23.61
C ALA A 234 -2.21 0.60 23.05
N ARG A 235 -1.77 0.00 21.94
CA ARG A 235 -2.43 -1.12 21.25
C ARG A 235 -1.37 -2.18 20.92
N PRO A 236 -1.20 -3.22 21.75
CA PRO A 236 -0.31 -4.32 21.43
C PRO A 236 -0.82 -5.09 20.20
N CYS A 237 0.12 -5.64 19.43
CA CYS A 237 -0.20 -6.56 18.32
C CYS A 237 -0.34 -7.96 18.91
N GLU A 238 -1.56 -8.51 18.91
CA GLU A 238 -1.86 -9.81 19.55
C GLU A 238 -1.89 -10.98 18.55
N ALA A 239 -2.15 -10.69 17.28
CA ALA A 239 -2.22 -11.68 16.21
C ALA A 239 -1.80 -11.04 14.88
N ASP A 240 -1.46 -11.87 13.90
CA ASP A 240 -1.30 -11.39 12.53
C ASP A 240 -2.62 -10.85 11.97
N ALA A 241 -2.53 -9.81 11.13
CA ALA A 241 -3.64 -9.42 10.29
C ALA A 241 -4.03 -10.57 9.35
N ALA A 242 -5.30 -10.62 8.93
CA ALA A 242 -5.79 -11.70 8.08
C ALA A 242 -4.94 -11.87 6.80
N CYS A 243 -4.56 -10.77 6.15
CA CYS A 243 -3.69 -10.81 4.98
C CYS A 243 -2.29 -11.36 5.31
N VAL A 244 -1.73 -11.01 6.47
CA VAL A 244 -0.40 -11.46 6.91
C VAL A 244 -0.42 -12.95 7.26
N ALA A 245 -1.45 -13.41 7.97
CA ALA A 245 -1.61 -14.82 8.33
C ALA A 245 -1.67 -15.73 7.10
N GLN A 246 -2.35 -15.29 6.03
CA GLN A 246 -2.45 -16.07 4.79
C GLN A 246 -1.10 -16.16 4.05
N LEU A 247 -0.31 -15.08 4.00
CA LEU A 247 1.06 -15.14 3.46
C LEU A 247 1.98 -16.03 4.28
N ARG A 248 1.87 -15.97 5.60
CA ARG A 248 2.65 -16.84 6.49
C ARG A 248 2.30 -18.31 6.25
N ALA A 249 1.03 -18.63 6.05
CA ALA A 249 0.59 -19.98 5.68
C ALA A 249 1.13 -20.44 4.31
N CYS A 250 1.45 -19.52 3.41
CA CYS A 250 2.13 -19.81 2.14
C CYS A 250 3.66 -19.97 2.28
N GLY A 251 4.24 -19.75 3.47
CA GLY A 251 5.67 -19.83 3.73
C GLY A 251 6.46 -18.56 3.46
N ALA A 252 5.79 -17.43 3.22
CA ALA A 252 6.46 -16.15 2.99
C ALA A 252 7.26 -15.70 4.23
N VAL A 253 8.42 -15.07 3.98
CA VAL A 253 9.26 -14.47 5.02
C VAL A 253 8.84 -13.02 5.21
N LEU A 254 8.24 -12.70 6.35
CA LEU A 254 7.76 -11.35 6.65
C LEU A 254 8.93 -10.48 7.10
N ALA A 255 9.36 -9.60 6.20
CA ALA A 255 10.61 -8.84 6.31
C ALA A 255 10.60 -7.78 7.43
N GLY A 256 9.42 -7.33 7.85
CA GLY A 256 9.25 -6.31 8.90
C GLY A 256 8.23 -5.24 8.55
N LYS A 257 8.16 -4.21 9.41
CA LYS A 257 7.23 -3.08 9.35
C LYS A 257 7.82 -1.92 8.55
N THR A 258 7.28 -1.67 7.37
CA THR A 258 7.75 -0.59 6.49
C THR A 258 7.34 0.78 7.01
N ASN A 259 8.15 1.79 6.70
CA ASN A 259 7.85 3.17 7.01
C ASN A 259 6.59 3.67 6.27
N MET A 260 5.94 4.67 6.85
CA MET A 260 4.71 5.25 6.33
C MET A 260 4.53 6.69 6.78
N HIS A 261 3.69 7.44 6.06
CA HIS A 261 3.20 8.72 6.58
C HIS A 261 2.36 8.46 7.85
N GLU A 262 2.62 9.20 8.92
CA GLU A 262 1.97 8.99 10.22
C GLU A 262 0.44 8.93 10.09
N LEU A 263 -0.15 7.86 10.62
CA LEU A 263 -1.58 7.55 10.61
C LEU A 263 -2.24 7.64 9.22
N GLY A 264 -1.47 7.42 8.16
CA GLY A 264 -1.97 7.55 6.80
C GLY A 264 -2.39 8.96 6.40
N ALA A 265 -2.14 9.97 7.24
CA ALA A 265 -2.65 11.33 7.12
C ALA A 265 -1.80 12.20 6.17
N GLY A 266 -1.35 11.63 5.06
CA GLY A 266 -0.59 12.35 4.05
C GLY A 266 -0.10 11.48 2.89
N THR A 267 0.09 12.12 1.75
CA THR A 267 0.39 11.48 0.46
C THR A 267 1.87 11.59 0.05
N SER A 268 2.72 12.18 0.90
CA SER A 268 4.15 12.36 0.63
C SER A 268 5.05 11.27 1.21
N GLY A 269 4.61 10.57 2.25
CA GLY A 269 5.47 9.62 2.98
C GLY A 269 6.47 10.26 3.95
N ILE A 270 6.39 11.58 4.18
CA ILE A 270 7.19 12.26 5.21
C ILE A 270 6.76 11.78 6.59
N ASN A 271 7.74 11.37 7.41
CA ASN A 271 7.52 10.99 8.80
C ASN A 271 8.62 11.63 9.69
N PRO A 272 8.25 12.53 10.62
CA PRO A 272 9.22 13.22 11.48
C PRO A 272 9.76 12.34 12.61
N HIS A 273 9.12 11.19 12.86
CA HIS A 273 9.46 10.31 13.97
C HIS A 273 10.50 9.26 13.60
N HIS A 274 10.39 8.71 12.39
CA HIS A 274 11.17 7.57 11.91
C HIS A 274 12.06 7.91 10.70
N GLY A 275 12.06 9.17 10.27
CA GLY A 275 12.68 9.58 9.01
C GLY A 275 11.73 9.38 7.83
N SER A 276 12.04 10.01 6.68
CA SER A 276 11.16 9.97 5.50
C SER A 276 11.71 9.00 4.46
N ALA A 277 10.91 8.01 4.07
CA ALA A 277 11.31 7.07 3.04
C ALA A 277 11.59 7.80 1.71
N ARG A 278 12.78 7.56 1.15
CA ARG A 278 13.25 8.23 -0.07
C ARG A 278 12.95 7.41 -1.31
N ASN A 279 12.75 8.09 -2.44
CA ASN A 279 12.49 7.43 -3.71
C ASN A 279 13.79 6.80 -4.25
N PRO A 280 13.85 5.49 -4.54
CA PRO A 280 15.07 4.87 -5.06
C PRO A 280 15.54 5.40 -6.42
N TYR A 281 14.67 5.99 -7.24
CA TYR A 281 15.11 6.68 -8.47
C TYR A 281 15.82 8.01 -8.18
N ASN A 282 15.54 8.65 -7.05
CA ASN A 282 16.18 9.89 -6.63
C ASN A 282 16.00 10.13 -5.12
N VAL A 283 17.09 10.01 -4.35
CA VAL A 283 17.09 10.15 -2.89
C VAL A 283 16.65 11.54 -2.39
N GLY A 284 16.70 12.56 -3.25
CA GLY A 284 16.21 13.91 -2.99
C GLY A 284 14.68 14.07 -3.14
N LYS A 285 13.97 13.02 -3.56
CA LYS A 285 12.52 13.03 -3.81
C LYS A 285 11.77 12.14 -2.83
N VAL A 286 10.48 12.41 -2.69
CA VAL A 286 9.57 11.61 -1.88
C VAL A 286 9.23 10.29 -2.59
N ALA A 287 9.10 9.20 -1.83
CA ALA A 287 8.56 7.95 -2.34
C ALA A 287 7.03 8.02 -2.59
N GLY A 288 6.35 9.03 -2.04
CA GLY A 288 4.88 9.09 -1.99
C GLY A 288 4.35 8.39 -0.76
N GLY A 289 3.06 8.55 -0.49
CA GLY A 289 2.44 8.05 0.73
C GLY A 289 0.96 7.70 0.59
N SER A 290 0.38 7.06 1.60
CA SER A 290 1.04 6.80 2.89
C SER A 290 1.91 5.54 2.94
N SER A 291 1.86 4.62 1.97
CA SER A 291 2.69 3.38 1.93
C SER A 291 4.10 3.63 1.40
N SER A 292 4.82 4.58 2.01
CA SER A 292 6.08 5.12 1.50
C SER A 292 7.23 4.10 1.51
N GLY A 293 7.42 3.43 2.65
CA GLY A 293 8.41 2.36 2.79
C GLY A 293 8.08 1.16 1.91
N SER A 294 6.80 0.75 1.84
CA SER A 294 6.34 -0.38 1.02
C SER A 294 6.69 -0.22 -0.46
N ALA A 295 6.45 0.96 -1.04
CA ALA A 295 6.77 1.18 -2.45
C ALA A 295 8.28 1.29 -2.69
N ALA A 296 8.97 1.97 -1.78
CA ALA A 296 10.40 2.22 -1.92
C ALA A 296 11.23 0.92 -1.79
N VAL A 297 10.88 0.02 -0.88
CA VAL A 297 11.60 -1.26 -0.70
C VAL A 297 11.44 -2.20 -1.90
N VAL A 298 10.24 -2.23 -2.50
CA VAL A 298 9.96 -2.99 -3.73
C VAL A 298 10.68 -2.35 -4.92
N CYS A 299 10.66 -1.02 -5.02
CA CYS A 299 11.37 -0.30 -6.08
C CYS A 299 12.89 -0.51 -6.01
N ALA A 300 13.45 -0.60 -4.81
CA ALA A 300 14.87 -0.89 -4.58
C ALA A 300 15.25 -2.34 -4.90
N GLY A 301 14.27 -3.21 -5.20
CA GLY A 301 14.51 -4.63 -5.49
C GLY A 301 14.90 -5.46 -4.26
N LEU A 302 14.62 -4.96 -3.05
CA LEU A 302 14.93 -5.67 -1.81
C LEU A 302 13.90 -6.75 -1.47
N CYS A 303 12.67 -6.60 -1.96
CA CYS A 303 11.66 -7.65 -1.97
C CYS A 303 10.78 -7.51 -3.23
N PRO A 304 10.22 -8.62 -3.76
CA PRO A 304 9.35 -8.54 -4.94
C PRO A 304 7.97 -7.94 -4.61
N VAL A 305 7.51 -8.05 -3.34
CA VAL A 305 6.18 -7.64 -2.92
C VAL A 305 6.19 -6.98 -1.53
N ALA A 306 5.29 -6.03 -1.33
CA ALA A 306 4.94 -5.46 -0.04
C ALA A 306 3.43 -5.24 0.10
N LEU A 307 2.95 -5.23 1.34
CA LEU A 307 1.58 -4.84 1.68
C LEU A 307 1.49 -3.34 1.95
N GLY A 308 0.35 -2.77 1.60
CA GLY A 308 -0.05 -1.41 1.94
C GLY A 308 -1.55 -1.31 2.24
N VAL A 309 -2.02 -0.10 2.51
CA VAL A 309 -3.45 0.21 2.63
C VAL A 309 -3.73 1.48 1.84
N ASP A 310 -4.82 1.49 1.10
CA ASP A 310 -5.25 2.57 0.21
C ASP A 310 -6.64 3.05 0.62
N GLY A 311 -6.73 4.25 1.21
CA GLY A 311 -8.00 4.95 1.44
C GLY A 311 -8.18 6.20 0.56
N GLY A 312 -7.08 6.81 0.13
CA GLY A 312 -7.07 8.00 -0.72
C GLY A 312 -5.97 7.96 -1.78
N GLY A 313 -5.56 6.77 -2.21
CA GLY A 313 -4.45 6.57 -3.15
C GLY A 313 -3.17 6.05 -2.48
N SER A 314 -3.20 5.68 -1.20
CA SER A 314 -1.99 5.36 -0.43
C SER A 314 -1.22 4.10 -0.86
N VAL A 315 -1.75 3.28 -1.78
CA VAL A 315 -1.00 2.21 -2.48
C VAL A 315 -0.63 2.68 -3.89
N ARG A 316 -1.60 3.24 -4.63
CA ARG A 316 -1.43 3.63 -6.04
C ARG A 316 -0.47 4.81 -6.24
N MET A 317 -0.55 5.84 -5.40
CA MET A 317 0.30 7.04 -5.48
C MET A 317 1.78 6.73 -5.27
N PRO A 318 2.19 6.08 -4.16
CA PRO A 318 3.60 5.74 -3.99
C PRO A 318 4.08 4.72 -5.04
N ALA A 319 3.22 3.80 -5.49
CA ALA A 319 3.57 2.87 -6.57
C ALA A 319 3.89 3.61 -7.89
N ALA A 320 3.07 4.61 -8.25
CA ALA A 320 3.30 5.44 -9.44
C ALA A 320 4.61 6.25 -9.33
N LEU A 321 4.90 6.84 -8.17
CA LEU A 321 6.13 7.61 -7.97
C LEU A 321 7.39 6.74 -7.91
N CYS A 322 7.28 5.52 -7.38
CA CYS A 322 8.36 4.55 -7.29
C CYS A 322 8.40 3.56 -8.47
N GLY A 323 7.60 3.77 -9.52
CA GLY A 323 7.64 2.95 -10.74
C GLY A 323 7.48 1.44 -10.48
N VAL A 324 6.55 1.09 -9.59
CA VAL A 324 6.16 -0.29 -9.25
C VAL A 324 4.65 -0.47 -9.45
N VAL A 325 4.17 -1.71 -9.41
CA VAL A 325 2.74 -2.02 -9.51
C VAL A 325 2.08 -1.73 -8.17
N GLY A 326 0.96 -1.00 -8.18
CA GLY A 326 0.13 -0.73 -7.00
C GLY A 326 -1.30 -1.16 -7.25
N PHE A 327 -1.72 -2.26 -6.62
CA PHE A 327 -3.06 -2.82 -6.80
C PHE A 327 -3.96 -2.49 -5.60
N LYS A 328 -5.03 -1.73 -5.86
CA LYS A 328 -6.11 -1.48 -4.90
C LYS A 328 -7.30 -2.39 -5.21
N PRO A 329 -7.55 -3.45 -4.44
CA PRO A 329 -8.68 -4.33 -4.69
C PRO A 329 -10.02 -3.62 -4.43
N THR A 330 -11.11 -4.27 -4.87
CA THR A 330 -12.49 -3.89 -4.52
C THR A 330 -12.66 -3.84 -3.01
N ALA A 331 -13.51 -2.91 -2.52
CA ALA A 331 -13.80 -2.80 -1.10
C ALA A 331 -14.32 -4.14 -0.56
N GLY A 332 -13.74 -4.60 0.55
CA GLY A 332 -14.11 -5.87 1.18
C GLY A 332 -13.56 -7.14 0.50
N ARG A 333 -12.86 -7.04 -0.63
CA ARG A 333 -12.23 -8.21 -1.28
C ARG A 333 -11.14 -8.84 -0.41
N LEU A 334 -10.34 -8.00 0.26
CA LEU A 334 -9.39 -8.43 1.28
C LEU A 334 -9.93 -8.05 2.65
N SER A 335 -9.78 -8.96 3.62
CA SER A 335 -10.17 -8.69 5.00
C SER A 335 -9.29 -7.60 5.61
N ASN A 336 -9.93 -6.61 6.26
CA ASN A 336 -9.25 -5.57 7.03
C ASN A 336 -9.00 -5.98 8.50
N ALA A 337 -9.28 -7.24 8.87
CA ALA A 337 -9.00 -7.72 10.23
C ALA A 337 -7.49 -7.62 10.54
N GLY A 338 -7.16 -6.94 11.63
CA GLY A 338 -5.78 -6.62 12.01
C GLY A 338 -5.15 -5.42 11.26
N VAL A 339 -5.94 -4.63 10.54
CA VAL A 339 -5.51 -3.33 9.98
C VAL A 339 -6.04 -2.20 10.88
N LEU A 340 -5.24 -1.16 11.13
CA LEU A 340 -5.71 0.01 11.88
C LEU A 340 -6.93 0.64 11.19
N PRO A 341 -8.04 0.91 11.91
CA PRO A 341 -9.30 1.35 11.31
C PRO A 341 -9.30 2.87 11.01
N LEU A 342 -8.25 3.37 10.37
CA LEU A 342 -8.05 4.82 10.15
C LEU A 342 -9.08 5.40 9.17
N ASN A 343 -9.47 4.64 8.14
CA ASN A 343 -10.41 5.06 7.10
C ASN A 343 -11.37 3.91 6.73
N TRP A 344 -12.03 3.28 7.70
CA TRP A 344 -12.69 1.97 7.56
C TRP A 344 -13.69 1.79 6.39
N THR A 345 -14.31 2.85 5.87
CA THR A 345 -15.24 2.78 4.73
C THR A 345 -14.56 2.82 3.35
N VAL A 346 -13.32 3.31 3.28
CA VAL A 346 -12.58 3.53 2.01
C VAL A 346 -11.20 2.87 2.00
N GLY A 347 -10.61 2.65 3.18
CA GLY A 347 -9.29 2.08 3.41
C GLY A 347 -9.32 0.57 3.24
N MET A 348 -8.59 0.09 2.24
CA MET A 348 -8.48 -1.34 1.93
C MET A 348 -7.02 -1.74 1.87
N ALA A 349 -6.70 -2.93 2.40
CA ALA A 349 -5.41 -3.55 2.15
C ALA A 349 -5.16 -3.66 0.64
N GLY A 350 -3.92 -3.46 0.22
CA GLY A 350 -3.52 -3.51 -1.18
C GLY A 350 -2.08 -3.97 -1.34
N ILE A 351 -1.70 -4.25 -2.59
CA ILE A 351 -0.43 -4.88 -2.94
C ILE A 351 0.46 -3.88 -3.67
N LEU A 352 1.74 -3.86 -3.30
CA LEU A 352 2.80 -3.19 -4.05
C LEU A 352 3.76 -4.27 -4.54
N ALA A 353 4.06 -4.31 -5.83
CA ALA A 353 4.85 -5.39 -6.41
C ALA A 353 5.77 -4.92 -7.54
N GLY A 354 6.89 -5.62 -7.74
CA GLY A 354 7.85 -5.33 -8.80
C GLY A 354 7.29 -5.56 -10.20
N THR A 355 6.34 -6.49 -10.33
CA THR A 355 5.67 -6.86 -11.58
C THR A 355 4.17 -7.10 -11.37
N VAL A 356 3.40 -7.17 -12.47
CA VAL A 356 1.96 -7.50 -12.43
C VAL A 356 1.74 -8.94 -12.00
N GLU A 357 2.58 -9.86 -12.48
CA GLU A 357 2.58 -11.27 -12.07
C GLU A 357 2.71 -11.40 -10.55
N ASP A 358 3.69 -10.73 -9.97
CA ASP A 358 3.92 -10.78 -8.52
C ASP A 358 2.73 -10.23 -7.73
N ALA A 359 2.05 -9.19 -8.25
CA ALA A 359 0.87 -8.63 -7.63
C ALA A 359 -0.30 -9.63 -7.59
N VAL A 360 -0.49 -10.40 -8.67
CA VAL A 360 -1.55 -11.42 -8.78
C VAL A 360 -1.28 -12.59 -7.84
N VAL A 361 -0.04 -13.12 -7.83
CA VAL A 361 0.36 -14.22 -6.96
C VAL A 361 0.19 -13.86 -5.49
N ALA A 362 0.65 -12.65 -5.09
CA ALA A 362 0.48 -12.18 -3.73
C ALA A 362 -1.01 -12.00 -3.36
N LEU A 363 -1.82 -11.38 -4.23
CA LEU A 363 -3.23 -11.14 -3.99
C LEU A 363 -4.00 -12.43 -3.66
N LEU A 364 -3.81 -13.48 -4.45
CA LEU A 364 -4.51 -14.75 -4.25
C LEU A 364 -4.04 -15.53 -3.01
N GLY A 365 -2.82 -15.24 -2.55
CA GLY A 365 -2.34 -15.60 -1.22
C GLY A 365 -3.03 -14.87 -0.06
N HIS A 366 -4.01 -13.99 -0.30
CA HIS A 366 -4.73 -13.23 0.74
C HIS A 366 -6.26 -13.40 0.74
N CYS A 367 -6.85 -13.91 -0.34
CA CYS A 367 -8.30 -14.01 -0.53
C CYS A 367 -9.00 -14.98 0.42
#